data_AF-A0A6L3X8S5-F1
#
_entry.id   AF-A0A6L3X8S5-F1
#
_cell.length_a   1.000
_cell.length_b   1.000
_cell.length_c   1.000
_cell.angle_alpha   90.00
_cell.angle_beta   90.00
_cell.angle_gamma   90.00
#
_symmetry.space_group_name_H-M   'P 1'
#
loop_
_entity.id
_entity.type
_entity.pdbx_description
1 polymer ?
#
loop_
_entity_poly.entity_id
_entity_poly.type
_entity_poly.pdbx_seq_one_letter_code
_entity_poly.pdbx_strand_id
1 'polypeptide(L)' 'MYPVTDVALPAGFEQLNKPQTSLEFTPQQVAAQRAAWISEWQRAVSR' A
#
# COMPACT_ATOMS: atom_id res chain seq x y z
N MET A 1 4.81 -9.27 -5.13
CA MET A 1 5.55 -7.99 -5.20
C MET A 1 5.96 -7.79 -6.66
N TYR A 2 5.76 -6.61 -7.24
CA TYR A 2 6.20 -6.33 -8.63
C TYR A 2 7.68 -5.92 -8.64
N PRO A 3 8.48 -6.33 -9.63
CA PRO A 3 9.84 -5.85 -9.82
C PRO A 3 9.88 -4.34 -10.09
N VAL A 4 10.93 -3.67 -9.62
CA VAL A 4 11.17 -2.24 -9.92
C VAL A 4 11.87 -2.05 -11.27
N THR A 5 12.53 -3.09 -11.77
CA THR A 5 13.17 -3.13 -13.09
C THR A 5 12.23 -3.71 -14.14
N ASP A 6 12.41 -3.33 -15.40
CA ASP A 6 11.63 -3.87 -16.51
C ASP A 6 12.08 -5.31 -16.85
N VAL A 7 11.34 -6.29 -16.33
CA VAL A 7 11.57 -7.71 -16.57
C VAL A 7 10.25 -8.39 -16.92
N ALA A 8 10.32 -9.39 -17.79
CA ALA A 8 9.15 -10.20 -18.12
C ALA A 8 8.64 -10.89 -16.84
N LEU A 9 7.34 -10.71 -16.56
CA LEU A 9 6.69 -11.35 -15.42
C LEU A 9 6.41 -12.83 -15.73
N PRO A 10 6.43 -13.72 -14.72
CA PRO A 10 6.06 -15.13 -14.90
C PRO A 10 4.63 -15.29 -15.41
N ALA A 11 4.35 -16.42 -16.07
CA ALA A 11 3.00 -16.79 -16.47
C ALA A 11 2.04 -16.79 -15.27
N GLY A 12 0.83 -16.27 -15.47
CA GLY A 12 -0.20 -16.06 -14.45
C GLY A 12 -0.32 -14.61 -13.99
N PHE A 13 0.70 -13.78 -14.15
CA PHE A 13 0.63 -12.35 -13.77
C PHE A 13 -0.30 -11.54 -14.67
N GLU A 14 -0.55 -11.99 -15.89
CA GLU A 14 -1.50 -11.39 -16.83
C GLU A 14 -2.95 -11.44 -16.35
N GLN A 15 -3.27 -12.35 -15.42
CA GLN A 15 -4.61 -12.51 -14.86
C GLN A 15 -4.86 -11.55 -13.69
N LEU A 16 -3.82 -10.88 -13.18
CA LEU A 16 -3.94 -9.94 -12.08
C LEU A 16 -4.37 -8.57 -12.59
N ASN A 17 -5.49 -8.05 -12.07
CA ASN A 17 -5.92 -6.69 -12.37
C ASN A 17 -4.97 -5.67 -11.73
N LYS A 18 -4.32 -4.86 -12.57
CA LYS A 18 -3.59 -3.68 -12.10
C LYS A 18 -4.60 -2.58 -11.72
N PRO A 19 -4.46 -1.96 -10.53
CA PRO A 19 -5.32 -0.85 -10.16
C PRO A 19 -5.13 0.32 -11.14
N GLN A 20 -6.23 0.94 -11.56
CA GLN A 20 -6.19 2.11 -12.44
C GLN A 20 -5.63 3.35 -11.74
N THR A 21 -5.83 3.43 -10.43
CA THR A 21 -5.37 4.54 -9.59
C THR A 21 -4.56 4.00 -8.43
N SER A 22 -3.29 4.41 -8.35
CA SER A 22 -2.44 4.16 -7.19
C SER A 22 -2.64 5.29 -6.18
N LEU A 23 -2.91 4.94 -4.93
CA LEU A 23 -3.03 5.89 -3.83
C LEU A 23 -1.75 5.85 -2.99
N GLU A 24 -1.15 7.02 -2.75
CA GLU A 24 0.10 7.14 -2.01
C GLU A 24 0.09 8.39 -1.14
N PHE A 25 0.56 8.25 0.11
CA PHE A 25 0.94 9.37 0.97
C PHE A 25 2.44 9.61 0.86
N THR A 26 2.87 10.87 0.95
CA THR A 26 4.30 11.17 0.97
C THR A 26 4.96 10.63 2.25
N PRO A 27 6.28 10.35 2.24
CA PRO A 27 6.99 9.92 3.44
C PRO A 27 6.81 10.89 4.61
N GLN A 28 6.77 12.19 4.35
CA GLN A 28 6.59 13.22 5.38
C GLN A 28 5.18 13.19 5.97
N GLN A 29 4.14 12.99 5.16
CA GLN A 29 2.76 12.84 5.65
C GLN A 29 2.64 11.61 6.54
N VAL A 30 3.19 10.47 6.11
CA VAL A 30 3.19 9.24 6.91
C VAL A 30 3.94 9.46 8.22
N ALA A 31 5.14 10.06 8.19
CA ALA A 31 5.92 10.33 9.39
C ALA A 31 5.16 11.21 10.40
N ALA A 32 4.44 12.23 9.91
CA ALA A 32 3.68 13.13 10.76
C ALA A 32 2.41 12.48 11.37
N GLN A 33 1.75 11.56 10.65
CA GLN A 33 0.38 11.14 11.00
C GLN A 33 0.27 9.69 11.49
N ARG A 34 1.23 8.81 11.15
CA ARG A 34 1.17 7.36 11.39
C ARG A 34 0.87 6.97 12.83
N ALA A 35 1.51 7.62 13.81
CA ALA A 35 1.33 7.27 15.21
C ALA A 35 -0.12 7.50 15.68
N ALA A 36 -0.73 8.62 15.28
CA ALA A 36 -2.10 8.95 15.61
C ALA A 36 -3.09 7.95 14.95
N TRP A 37 -2.92 7.69 13.65
CA TRP A 37 -3.77 6.74 12.92
C TRP A 37 -3.75 5.33 13.51
N ILE A 38 -2.57 4.83 13.89
CA ILE A 38 -2.46 3.51 14.51
C ILE A 38 -3.22 3.47 15.85
N SER A 39 -3.04 4.49 16.70
CA SER A 39 -3.73 4.56 17.98
C SER A 39 -5.26 4.67 17.80
N GLU A 40 -5.72 5.41 16.81
CA GLU A 40 -7.14 5.56 16.50
C GLU A 40 -7.74 4.23 16.04
N TRP A 41 -7.10 3.58 15.06
CA TRP A 41 -7.54 2.28 14.56
C TRP A 41 -7.63 1.23 15.66
N GLN A 42 -6.58 1.07 16.48
CA GLN A 42 -6.56 0.08 17.55
C GLN A 42 -7.70 0.29 18.56
N ARG A 43 -7.95 1.55 18.95
CA ARG A 43 -9.05 1.89 19.87
C ARG A 43 -10.42 1.59 19.26
N ALA A 44 -10.57 1.75 17.95
CA ALA A 44 -11.82 1.52 17.24
C ALA A 44 -12.18 0.03 17.08
N VAL A 45 -11.19 -0.85 16.94
CA VAL A 45 -11.43 -2.26 16.56
C VAL A 45 -11.27 -3.30 17.68
N SER A 46 -10.85 -2.91 18.89
CA SER A 46 -10.50 -3.85 19.98
C SER A 46 -11.47 -3.83 21.18
N ARG A 47 -12.78 -3.65 20.95
CA ARG A 47 -13.81 -3.75 21.99
C ARG A 47 -14.67 -4.98 21.81
#